data_AF-A0A090TFR9-F1
#
_entry.id   AF-A0A090TFR9-F1
#
_cell.length_a   1.000
_cell.length_b   1.000
_cell.length_c   1.000
_cell.angle_alpha   90.00
_cell.angle_beta   90.00
_cell.angle_gamma   90.00
#
_symmetry.space_group_name_H-M   'P 1'
#
loop_
_entity.id
_entity.type
_entity.pdbx_description
1 polymer ?
#
loop_
_entity_poly.entity_id
_entity_poly.type
_entity_poly.pdbx_seq_one_letter_code
_entity_poly.pdbx_strand_id
1 'polypeptide(L)'
;MVYSYTEKKRIRKDFGTRPQVLDIPYLLSIQLDSFDKFIEQDPEGQYGLEAAFRSVFPIQSYNGNSELQYVSYRLGEPVFDVKECQIRGVTYSKPLRVKLRLVIFDKDAPAGTVKDIKEQEVYMGEIPLMTDNGTFVINGTERVIVSQLHRSPGVFFDSDKGKTHSSGKVLYNARVIPYRGSWLDFEFDPKDNLYVRIDRRRKLPASIILRALGKSTQEILDIFFEKVNFEVKDQTLLMELVPERLRGETASFDIEANGNTYVETGRRVTARHIRQLEKDGVEFIEVPVEYIVGKVASQDYINEATGEIIVGANQEISLEALANLSQAGVKKLEVLFTNDLDHGPFMSDTIRVDSTVDRISALVEIYRMMRPGEPPTKEAAEALFESLFFSEERYDLSTVGRMKFNSSIMREDALEQGTLDETDIIEVMKKLIAIRNGIGEVDDIDHLGNRRIRSVGEMAENQFRVGLVRVERAVKERLSLGDLDAIMPQDLINAKPISAAVKEFFGSSQLSQFMDQNNPLSEVTHKRRISALVLAV
;
A
#
# COMPACT_ATOMS: atom_id res chain seq x y z
N MET A 1 53.94 -5.57 -12.02
CA MET A 1 53.01 -4.47 -12.32
C MET A 1 53.78 -3.35 -12.99
N VAL A 2 53.28 -2.84 -14.10
CA VAL A 2 53.86 -1.66 -14.74
C VAL A 2 53.29 -0.43 -14.03
N TYR A 3 54.14 0.30 -13.30
CA TYR A 3 53.74 1.53 -12.63
C TYR A 3 53.51 2.67 -13.63
N SER A 4 52.50 3.49 -13.38
CA SER A 4 52.29 4.75 -14.10
C SER A 4 53.42 5.76 -13.83
N TYR A 5 53.51 6.82 -14.65
CA TYR A 5 54.55 7.84 -14.50
C TYR A 5 54.52 8.57 -13.15
N THR A 6 53.33 8.75 -12.56
CA THR A 6 53.16 9.42 -11.27
C THR A 6 53.51 8.49 -10.11
N GLU A 7 53.14 7.20 -10.18
CA GLU A 7 53.49 6.20 -9.16
C GLU A 7 55.00 5.95 -9.10
N LYS A 8 55.68 5.95 -10.25
CA LYS A 8 57.15 5.84 -10.32
C LYS A 8 57.87 6.92 -9.50
N LYS A 9 57.26 8.11 -9.34
CA LYS A 9 57.84 9.18 -8.51
C LYS A 9 57.78 8.88 -7.01
N ARG A 10 56.75 8.16 -6.54
CA ARG A 10 56.58 7.82 -5.12
C ARG A 10 55.77 6.52 -4.97
N ILE A 11 56.49 5.43 -4.74
CA ILE A 11 55.89 4.11 -4.48
C ILE A 11 55.59 4.00 -2.98
N ARG A 12 54.33 3.85 -2.61
CA ARG A 12 53.92 3.52 -1.23
C ARG A 12 54.02 2.01 -1.04
N LYS A 13 54.76 1.56 -0.03
CA LYS A 13 54.82 0.14 0.33
C LYS A 13 53.50 -0.30 0.96
N ASP A 14 52.84 -1.27 0.35
CA ASP A 14 51.65 -1.93 0.88
C ASP A 14 52.06 -3.23 1.61
N PHE A 15 51.41 -3.50 2.73
CA PHE A 15 51.60 -4.72 3.55
C PHE A 15 50.44 -5.71 3.40
N GLY A 16 49.42 -5.38 2.61
CA GLY A 16 48.31 -6.27 2.30
C GLY A 16 48.80 -7.60 1.72
N THR A 17 48.39 -8.70 2.34
CA THR A 17 48.73 -10.06 1.90
C THR A 17 47.71 -10.63 0.92
N ARG A 18 46.50 -10.06 0.89
CA ARG A 18 45.42 -10.48 0.00
C ARG A 18 45.52 -9.72 -1.32
N PRO A 19 45.42 -10.41 -2.47
CA PRO A 19 45.37 -9.72 -3.75
C PRO A 19 44.06 -8.94 -3.87
N GLN A 20 44.13 -7.75 -4.46
CA GLN A 20 42.96 -6.98 -4.83
C GLN A 20 42.28 -7.66 -6.04
N VAL A 21 41.07 -8.17 -5.84
CA VAL A 21 40.29 -8.86 -6.88
C VAL A 21 39.43 -7.87 -7.67
N LEU A 22 38.97 -6.79 -7.03
CA LEU A 22 38.14 -5.77 -7.64
C LEU A 22 38.72 -4.39 -7.35
N ASP A 23 38.75 -3.55 -8.38
CA ASP A 23 39.17 -2.16 -8.26
C ASP A 23 38.13 -1.34 -7.49
N ILE A 24 38.60 -0.27 -6.83
CA ILE A 24 37.71 0.65 -6.12
C ILE A 24 36.84 1.36 -7.16
N PRO A 25 35.51 1.27 -7.07
CA PRO A 25 34.62 1.91 -8.04
C PRO A 25 34.70 3.44 -7.92
N TYR A 26 34.20 4.13 -8.94
CA TYR A 26 34.12 5.58 -8.89
C TYR A 26 33.19 6.03 -7.75
N LEU A 27 33.75 6.75 -6.77
CA LEU A 27 33.08 6.97 -5.49
C LEU A 27 31.84 7.87 -5.59
N LEU A 28 31.70 8.64 -6.67
CA LEU A 28 30.59 9.57 -6.88
C LEU A 28 29.50 9.00 -7.80
N SER A 29 29.61 7.73 -8.21
CA SER A 29 28.67 7.08 -9.14
C SER A 29 27.20 7.18 -8.68
N ILE A 30 26.94 7.05 -7.37
CA ILE A 30 25.57 7.15 -6.81
C ILE A 30 24.87 8.46 -7.21
N GLN A 31 25.60 9.57 -7.23
CA GLN A 31 25.05 10.89 -7.56
C GLN A 31 24.94 11.07 -9.07
N LEU A 32 26.04 10.82 -9.80
CA LEU A 32 26.10 11.01 -11.25
C LEU A 32 25.11 10.09 -11.96
N ASP A 33 25.24 8.77 -11.77
CA ASP A 33 24.39 7.77 -12.41
C ASP A 33 22.90 8.00 -12.10
N SER A 34 22.59 8.46 -10.88
CA SER A 34 21.20 8.75 -10.51
C SER A 34 20.67 9.99 -11.21
N PHE A 35 21.46 11.04 -11.35
CA PHE A 35 21.03 12.27 -11.99
C PHE A 35 20.98 12.15 -13.50
N ASP A 36 21.91 11.39 -14.10
CA ASP A 36 21.91 11.06 -15.52
C ASP A 36 20.60 10.37 -15.91
N LYS A 37 20.17 9.35 -15.14
CA LYS A 37 18.86 8.71 -15.32
C LYS A 37 17.66 9.65 -15.26
N PHE A 38 17.78 10.80 -14.58
CA PHE A 38 16.69 11.77 -14.50
C PHE A 38 16.62 12.67 -15.74
N ILE A 39 17.78 13.08 -16.28
CA ILE A 39 17.88 14.05 -17.39
C ILE A 39 18.05 13.43 -18.77
N GLU A 40 18.45 12.16 -18.84
CA GLU A 40 18.70 11.45 -20.10
C GLU A 40 17.37 11.14 -20.81
N GLN A 41 17.41 11.19 -22.14
CA GLN A 41 16.25 10.80 -22.95
C GLN A 41 16.17 9.29 -23.00
N ASP A 42 15.20 8.72 -22.28
CA ASP A 42 14.91 7.31 -22.25
C ASP A 42 13.81 6.94 -23.28
N PRO A 43 14.14 6.29 -24.40
CA PRO A 43 13.15 5.92 -25.41
C PRO A 43 12.05 4.98 -24.86
N GLU A 44 12.40 4.12 -23.89
CA GLU A 44 11.47 3.19 -23.24
C GLU A 44 10.58 3.91 -22.23
N GLY A 45 11.02 5.06 -21.71
CA GLY A 45 10.27 5.94 -20.84
C GLY A 45 10.06 5.38 -19.43
N GLN A 46 11.03 4.63 -18.93
CA GLN A 46 11.00 4.00 -17.61
C GLN A 46 11.50 4.95 -16.51
N TYR A 47 12.38 5.90 -16.83
CA TYR A 47 12.99 6.78 -15.83
C TYR A 47 12.90 8.28 -16.18
N GLY A 48 12.99 9.10 -15.13
CA GLY A 48 13.31 10.52 -15.26
C GLY A 48 12.18 11.35 -15.85
N LEU A 49 12.57 12.38 -16.61
CA LEU A 49 11.61 13.30 -17.23
C LEU A 49 10.65 12.59 -18.19
N GLU A 50 11.13 11.61 -18.98
CA GLU A 50 10.29 10.81 -19.89
C GLU A 50 9.19 10.08 -19.12
N ALA A 51 9.55 9.33 -18.08
CA ALA A 51 8.59 8.61 -17.25
C ALA A 51 7.56 9.55 -16.60
N ALA A 52 8.02 10.71 -16.10
CA ALA A 52 7.13 11.70 -15.50
C ALA A 52 6.14 12.27 -16.53
N PHE A 53 6.58 12.58 -17.76
CA PHE A 53 5.68 13.06 -18.82
C PHE A 53 4.68 11.98 -19.24
N ARG A 54 5.14 10.76 -19.54
CA ARG A 54 4.26 9.65 -19.94
C ARG A 54 3.26 9.24 -18.85
N SER A 55 3.59 9.49 -17.58
CA SER A 55 2.66 9.21 -16.47
C SER A 55 1.48 10.19 -16.37
N VAL A 56 1.59 11.39 -16.95
CA VAL A 56 0.56 12.44 -16.87
C VAL A 56 -0.11 12.70 -18.22
N PHE A 57 0.64 12.53 -19.32
CA PHE A 57 0.14 12.72 -20.67
C PHE A 57 -0.25 11.37 -21.29
N PRO A 58 -1.31 11.31 -22.12
CA PRO A 58 -2.08 12.43 -22.64
C PRO A 58 -3.12 12.99 -21.66
N ILE A 59 -3.27 14.32 -21.65
CA ILE A 59 -4.25 15.00 -20.80
C ILE A 59 -5.53 15.21 -21.61
N GLN A 60 -6.59 14.49 -21.24
CA GLN A 60 -7.89 14.57 -21.90
C GLN A 60 -8.84 15.53 -21.19
N SER A 61 -9.65 16.27 -21.97
CA SER A 61 -10.74 17.11 -21.44
C SER A 61 -11.85 16.27 -20.80
N TYR A 62 -12.61 16.86 -19.86
CA TYR A 62 -13.74 16.16 -19.22
C TYR A 62 -14.81 15.67 -20.22
N ASN A 63 -14.92 16.34 -21.37
CA ASN A 63 -15.93 16.05 -22.38
C ASN A 63 -15.38 15.16 -23.51
N GLY A 64 -14.09 14.79 -23.47
CA GLY A 64 -13.42 13.96 -24.49
C GLY A 64 -13.21 14.64 -25.86
N ASN A 65 -13.53 15.93 -26.01
CA ASN A 65 -13.48 16.62 -27.30
C ASN A 65 -12.08 17.14 -27.67
N SER A 66 -11.14 17.06 -26.75
CA SER A 66 -9.77 17.50 -26.96
C SER A 66 -8.83 16.79 -26.01
N GLU A 67 -7.59 16.65 -26.47
CA GLU A 67 -6.51 16.11 -25.68
C GLU A 67 -5.19 16.84 -25.97
N LEU A 68 -4.38 17.00 -24.93
CA LEU A 68 -3.03 17.52 -25.02
C LEU A 68 -2.06 16.35 -24.90
N GLN A 69 -1.30 16.09 -25.95
CA GLN A 69 -0.33 15.01 -26.05
C GLN A 69 1.10 15.53 -25.86
N TYR A 70 1.91 14.70 -25.20
CA TYR A 70 3.36 14.87 -25.12
C TYR A 70 4.04 14.21 -26.33
N VAL A 71 4.99 14.91 -26.97
CA VAL A 71 5.75 14.37 -28.13
C VAL A 71 7.20 14.11 -27.77
N SER A 72 7.89 15.10 -27.19
CA SER A 72 9.31 15.00 -26.79
C SER A 72 9.69 16.20 -25.91
N TYR A 73 10.81 16.13 -25.20
CA TYR A 73 11.43 17.29 -24.56
C TYR A 73 12.88 17.48 -25.02
N ARG A 74 13.39 18.70 -24.87
CA ARG A 74 14.82 18.99 -24.96
C ARG A 74 15.25 19.92 -23.83
N LEU A 75 16.45 19.69 -23.32
CA LEU A 75 17.12 20.59 -22.40
C LEU A 75 18.02 21.51 -23.22
N GLY A 76 17.78 22.82 -23.13
CA GLY A 76 18.62 23.82 -23.79
C GLY A 76 19.99 23.96 -23.11
N GLU A 77 20.79 24.90 -23.60
CA GLU A 77 22.08 25.22 -23.01
C GLU A 77 21.91 26.08 -21.75
N PRO A 78 22.80 25.92 -20.75
CA PRO A 78 22.80 26.80 -19.59
C PRO A 78 23.19 28.21 -20.02
N VAL A 79 22.55 29.23 -19.44
CA VAL A 79 22.81 30.64 -19.78
C VAL A 79 24.21 31.07 -19.32
N PHE A 80 24.69 30.48 -18.23
CA PHE A 80 25.98 30.77 -17.60
C PHE A 80 26.67 29.47 -17.23
N ASP A 81 28.01 29.48 -17.21
CA ASP A 81 28.77 28.35 -16.68
C ASP A 81 28.74 28.29 -15.14
N VAL A 82 29.31 27.23 -14.56
CA VAL A 82 29.33 27.01 -13.10
C VAL A 82 29.99 28.19 -12.35
N LYS A 83 31.09 28.74 -12.88
CA LYS A 83 31.85 29.82 -12.23
C LYS A 83 31.09 31.15 -12.29
N GLU A 84 30.48 31.45 -13.43
CA GLU A 84 29.64 32.61 -13.61
C GLU A 84 28.41 32.56 -12.70
N CYS A 85 27.77 31.39 -12.55
CA CYS A 85 26.66 31.20 -11.61
C CYS A 85 27.07 31.48 -10.16
N GLN A 86 28.24 31.00 -9.75
CA GLN A 86 28.81 31.25 -8.41
C GLN A 86 29.07 32.75 -8.17
N ILE A 87 29.68 33.44 -9.12
CA ILE A 87 29.99 34.88 -9.00
C ILE A 87 28.72 35.74 -9.00
N ARG A 88 27.75 35.41 -9.85
CA ARG A 88 26.50 36.18 -10.02
C ARG A 88 25.44 35.87 -8.96
N GLY A 89 25.63 34.83 -8.15
CA GLY A 89 24.63 34.43 -7.15
C GLY A 89 23.37 33.79 -7.77
N VAL A 90 23.48 33.18 -8.95
CA VAL A 90 22.36 32.54 -9.66
C VAL A 90 22.47 31.02 -9.64
N THR A 91 21.37 30.33 -9.92
CA THR A 91 21.34 28.87 -10.01
C THR A 91 21.88 28.40 -11.37
N TYR A 92 22.69 27.34 -11.36
CA TYR A 92 23.15 26.68 -12.59
C TYR A 92 22.06 25.72 -13.09
N SER A 93 21.42 26.06 -14.20
CA SER A 93 20.23 25.39 -14.71
C SER A 93 20.19 25.36 -16.25
N LYS A 94 19.44 24.40 -16.80
CA LYS A 94 19.09 24.34 -18.22
C LYS A 94 17.60 24.65 -18.42
N PRO A 95 17.24 25.42 -19.46
CA PRO A 95 15.84 25.65 -19.80
C PRO A 95 15.23 24.37 -20.39
N LEU A 96 14.10 23.93 -19.83
CA LEU A 96 13.34 22.80 -20.33
C LEU A 96 12.32 23.27 -21.36
N ARG A 97 12.41 22.73 -22.58
CA ARG A 97 11.45 22.96 -23.64
C ARG A 97 10.80 21.65 -24.05
N VAL A 98 9.48 21.66 -24.20
CA VAL A 98 8.67 20.46 -24.41
C VAL A 98 7.82 20.65 -25.64
N LYS A 99 7.91 19.70 -26.57
CA LYS A 99 7.08 19.66 -27.77
C LYS A 99 5.76 18.99 -27.43
N LEU A 100 4.68 19.74 -27.61
CA LEU A 100 3.32 19.33 -27.24
C LEU A 100 2.40 19.46 -28.44
N ARG A 101 1.40 18.59 -28.48
CA ARG A 101 0.41 18.55 -29.55
C ARG A 101 -0.98 18.62 -28.94
N LEU A 102 -1.73 19.66 -29.28
CA LEU A 102 -3.15 19.78 -28.97
C LEU A 102 -3.94 19.16 -30.12
N VAL A 103 -4.72 18.13 -29.83
CA VAL A 103 -5.61 17.45 -30.77
C VAL A 103 -7.04 17.83 -30.40
N ILE A 104 -7.80 18.33 -31.38
CA ILE A 104 -9.21 18.68 -31.22
C ILE A 104 -10.02 17.68 -32.05
N PHE A 105 -10.98 17.02 -31.41
CA PHE A 105 -11.87 16.06 -32.06
C PHE A 105 -13.12 16.74 -32.59
N ASP A 106 -13.63 16.22 -33.70
CA ASP A 106 -14.91 16.63 -34.27
C ASP A 106 -16.06 16.00 -33.47
N LYS A 107 -17.06 16.82 -33.13
CA LYS A 107 -18.25 16.39 -32.37
C LYS A 107 -19.30 15.75 -33.27
N ASP A 108 -19.32 16.11 -34.55
CA ASP A 108 -20.36 15.70 -35.50
C ASP A 108 -19.94 14.48 -36.33
N ALA A 109 -18.70 14.02 -36.17
CA ALA A 109 -18.12 12.86 -36.84
C ALA A 109 -17.96 11.66 -35.88
N PRO A 110 -17.63 10.45 -36.37
CA PRO A 110 -17.36 9.30 -35.51
C PRO A 110 -16.29 9.61 -34.45
N ALA A 111 -16.46 9.04 -33.25
CA ALA A 111 -15.54 9.25 -32.13
C ALA A 111 -14.08 8.99 -32.54
N GLY A 112 -13.20 9.96 -32.24
CA GLY A 112 -11.79 9.93 -32.62
C GLY A 112 -11.46 10.60 -33.96
N THR A 113 -12.45 11.14 -34.69
CA THR A 113 -12.18 11.94 -35.90
C THR A 113 -11.53 13.25 -35.49
N VAL A 114 -10.31 13.48 -35.97
CA VAL A 114 -9.52 14.68 -35.64
C VAL A 114 -9.98 15.85 -36.52
N LYS A 115 -10.39 16.94 -35.89
CA LYS A 115 -10.74 18.21 -36.55
C LYS A 115 -9.49 19.04 -36.84
N ASP A 116 -8.63 19.20 -35.83
CA ASP A 116 -7.44 20.05 -35.93
C ASP A 116 -6.30 19.54 -35.03
N ILE A 117 -5.07 19.79 -35.46
CA ILE A 117 -3.84 19.43 -34.73
C ILE A 117 -2.93 20.66 -34.68
N LYS A 118 -2.62 21.10 -33.46
CA LYS A 118 -1.69 22.21 -33.21
C LYS A 118 -0.50 21.73 -32.42
N GLU A 119 0.67 21.78 -33.05
CA GLU A 119 1.93 21.35 -32.43
C GLU A 119 2.83 22.55 -32.14
N GLN A 120 3.31 22.67 -30.90
CA GLN A 120 4.16 23.77 -30.49
C GLN A 120 5.17 23.32 -29.43
N GLU A 121 6.34 23.94 -29.45
CA GLU A 121 7.33 23.80 -28.39
C GLU A 121 7.16 24.87 -27.31
N VAL A 122 6.94 24.43 -26.07
CA VAL A 122 6.60 25.29 -24.93
C VAL A 122 7.71 25.24 -23.89
N TYR A 123 8.05 26.39 -23.31
CA TYR A 123 8.98 26.49 -22.19
C TYR A 123 8.29 26.08 -20.88
N MET A 124 8.86 25.09 -20.18
CA MET A 124 8.28 24.52 -18.95
C MET A 124 9.12 24.78 -17.69
N GLY A 125 10.00 25.79 -17.75
CA GLY A 125 10.83 26.18 -16.62
C GLY A 125 12.29 25.79 -16.78
N GLU A 126 13.03 25.82 -15.67
CA GLU A 126 14.45 25.46 -15.64
C GLU A 126 14.68 24.30 -14.68
N ILE A 127 15.57 23.40 -15.07
CA ILE A 127 16.01 22.28 -14.25
C ILE A 127 17.45 22.57 -13.79
N PRO A 128 17.72 22.62 -12.46
CA PRO A 128 19.07 22.72 -11.94
C PRO A 128 19.95 21.57 -12.45
N LEU A 129 21.16 21.88 -12.90
CA LEU A 129 22.07 20.89 -13.46
C LEU A 129 23.13 20.48 -12.43
N MET A 130 23.47 19.18 -12.43
CA MET A 130 24.57 18.65 -11.65
C MET A 130 25.91 18.98 -12.33
N THR A 131 26.91 19.34 -11.52
CA THR A 131 28.31 19.50 -11.96
C THR A 131 29.00 18.14 -12.11
N ASP A 132 30.13 18.10 -12.80
CA ASP A 132 30.96 16.88 -12.96
C ASP A 132 31.38 16.22 -11.63
N ASN A 133 31.33 17.00 -10.54
CA ASN A 133 31.71 16.57 -9.20
C ASN A 133 30.50 16.13 -8.34
N GLY A 134 29.30 16.01 -8.89
CA GLY A 134 28.12 15.55 -8.15
C GLY A 134 27.54 16.62 -7.21
N THR A 135 27.67 17.90 -7.55
CA THR A 135 27.13 19.04 -6.78
C THR A 135 26.17 19.87 -7.62
N PHE A 136 25.40 20.74 -6.98
CA PHE A 136 24.52 21.72 -7.63
C PHE A 136 24.90 23.13 -7.21
N VAL A 137 24.84 24.10 -8.12
CA VAL A 137 24.96 25.51 -7.75
C VAL A 137 23.57 26.12 -7.63
N ILE A 138 23.15 26.42 -6.41
CA ILE A 138 21.86 27.03 -6.09
C ILE A 138 22.10 28.41 -5.50
N ASN A 139 21.60 29.46 -6.16
CA ASN A 139 21.83 30.86 -5.77
C ASN A 139 23.32 31.17 -5.51
N GLY A 140 24.20 30.70 -6.39
CA GLY A 140 25.65 30.86 -6.30
C GLY A 140 26.39 29.99 -5.28
N THR A 141 25.67 29.19 -4.48
CA THR A 141 26.28 28.31 -3.47
C THR A 141 26.27 26.85 -3.91
N GLU A 142 27.37 26.13 -3.66
CA GLU A 142 27.42 24.69 -3.93
C GLU A 142 26.67 23.89 -2.87
N ARG A 143 25.84 22.98 -3.37
CA ARG A 143 24.99 22.10 -2.58
C ARG A 143 25.12 20.65 -3.02
N VAL A 144 24.86 19.76 -2.09
CA VAL A 144 24.80 18.31 -2.29
C VAL A 144 23.42 17.84 -1.87
N ILE A 145 22.83 16.97 -2.69
CA ILE A 145 21.60 16.28 -2.34
C ILE A 145 21.96 14.94 -1.69
N VAL A 146 21.68 14.80 -0.39
CA VAL A 146 21.98 13.58 0.36
C VAL A 146 21.00 12.47 0.00
N SER A 147 21.51 11.27 -0.29
CA SER A 147 20.66 10.11 -0.58
C SER A 147 19.81 9.75 0.65
N GLN A 148 18.55 9.42 0.43
CA GLN A 148 17.59 9.13 1.49
C GLN A 148 17.40 7.62 1.68
N LEU A 149 17.48 7.13 2.91
CA LEU A 149 17.04 5.78 3.28
C LEU A 149 15.61 5.84 3.80
N HIS A 150 14.70 5.20 3.08
CA HIS A 150 13.29 5.11 3.47
C HIS A 150 12.84 3.65 3.46
N ARG A 151 11.66 3.36 4.03
CA ARG A 151 11.06 2.03 3.93
C ARG A 151 10.65 1.78 2.48
N SER A 152 10.98 0.63 1.93
CA SER A 152 10.54 0.30 0.58
C SER A 152 9.01 0.19 0.53
N PRO A 153 8.39 0.43 -0.62
CA PRO A 153 7.00 0.08 -0.84
C PRO A 153 6.76 -1.43 -0.61
N GLY A 154 5.55 -1.80 -0.17
CA GLY A 154 5.16 -3.16 0.16
C GLY A 154 4.31 -3.23 1.43
N VAL A 155 4.11 -4.45 1.95
CA VAL A 155 3.43 -4.67 3.25
C VAL A 155 4.45 -5.12 4.30
N PHE A 156 4.29 -4.60 5.52
CA PHE A 156 5.14 -4.91 6.67
C PHE A 156 4.28 -5.34 7.84
N PHE A 157 4.66 -6.43 8.50
CA PHE A 157 4.04 -6.91 9.73
C PHE A 157 4.97 -6.62 10.90
N ASP A 158 4.48 -5.95 11.94
CA ASP A 158 5.29 -5.56 13.09
C ASP A 158 4.56 -5.82 14.40
N SER A 159 5.30 -5.80 15.51
CA SER A 159 4.76 -5.84 16.86
C SER A 159 5.32 -4.73 17.71
N ASP A 160 4.51 -4.23 18.63
CA ASP A 160 4.96 -3.24 19.61
C ASP A 160 5.85 -3.84 20.73
N LYS A 161 6.09 -5.16 20.68
CA LYS A 161 6.84 -5.95 21.67
C LYS A 161 6.32 -5.74 23.10
N GLY A 162 5.02 -5.50 23.25
CA GLY A 162 4.33 -5.30 24.52
C GLY A 162 4.60 -3.94 25.19
N LYS A 163 5.17 -2.97 24.46
CA LYS A 163 5.53 -1.66 25.03
C LYS A 163 4.38 -0.67 25.11
N THR A 164 3.33 -0.82 24.31
CA THR A 164 2.29 0.20 24.19
C THR A 164 1.25 0.11 25.31
N HIS A 165 0.90 -1.11 25.71
CA HIS A 165 -0.14 -1.36 26.71
C HIS A 165 0.46 -1.84 28.02
N SER A 166 -0.09 -1.37 29.15
CA SER A 166 0.42 -1.68 30.50
C SER A 166 0.33 -3.15 30.88
N SER A 167 -0.56 -3.93 30.24
CA SER A 167 -0.64 -5.38 30.46
C SER A 167 0.55 -6.15 29.88
N GLY A 168 1.41 -5.51 29.07
CA GLY A 168 2.48 -6.18 28.33
C GLY A 168 1.99 -7.04 27.16
N LYS A 169 0.69 -7.01 26.86
CA LYS A 169 0.12 -7.71 25.70
C LYS A 169 0.73 -7.16 24.42
N VAL A 170 1.27 -8.05 23.60
CA VAL A 170 1.86 -7.71 22.31
C VAL A 170 0.74 -7.35 21.33
N LEU A 171 0.85 -6.17 20.73
CA LEU A 171 -0.05 -5.69 19.69
C LEU A 171 0.64 -5.81 18.34
N TYR A 172 0.00 -6.55 17.44
CA TYR A 172 0.46 -6.73 16.07
C TYR A 172 -0.19 -5.70 15.15
N ASN A 173 0.56 -5.27 14.14
CA ASN A 173 0.05 -4.41 13.08
C ASN A 173 0.59 -4.85 11.72
N ALA A 174 -0.17 -4.55 10.68
CA ALA A 174 0.27 -4.66 9.29
C ALA A 174 0.17 -3.28 8.64
N ARG A 175 1.19 -2.88 7.90
CA ARG A 175 1.25 -1.58 7.25
C ARG A 175 1.56 -1.75 5.77
N VAL A 176 0.64 -1.31 4.92
CA VAL A 176 0.82 -1.24 3.47
C VAL A 176 1.34 0.16 3.11
N ILE A 177 2.57 0.20 2.59
CA ILE A 177 3.26 1.41 2.17
C ILE A 177 3.29 1.43 0.65
N PRO A 178 2.55 2.33 -0.02
CA PRO A 178 2.69 2.51 -1.46
C PRO A 178 3.97 3.25 -1.81
N TYR A 179 4.38 3.16 -3.08
CA TYR A 179 5.34 4.10 -3.64
C TYR A 179 4.76 5.51 -3.67
N ARG A 180 3.47 5.60 -4.02
CA ARG A 180 2.67 6.82 -4.05
C ARG A 180 1.20 6.50 -3.73
N GLY A 181 0.58 7.30 -2.88
CA GLY A 181 -0.81 7.11 -2.48
C GLY A 181 -0.98 7.07 -0.96
N SER A 182 -2.20 6.76 -0.52
CA SER A 182 -2.54 6.72 0.90
C SER A 182 -1.99 5.47 1.60
N TRP A 183 -1.55 5.61 2.83
CA TRP A 183 -1.09 4.47 3.63
C TRP A 183 -2.29 3.74 4.22
N LEU A 184 -2.20 2.40 4.28
CA LEU A 184 -3.23 1.54 4.87
C LEU A 184 -2.60 0.73 6.01
N ASP A 185 -3.01 1.05 7.23
CA ASP A 185 -2.51 0.41 8.46
C ASP A 185 -3.64 -0.42 9.09
N PHE A 186 -3.36 -1.68 9.41
CA PHE A 186 -4.20 -2.55 10.23
C PHE A 186 -3.52 -2.79 11.57
N GLU A 187 -4.24 -2.72 12.67
CA GLU A 187 -3.67 -2.89 14.00
C GLU A 187 -4.66 -3.51 14.98
N PHE A 188 -4.15 -4.40 15.84
CA PHE A 188 -4.91 -4.93 16.95
C PHE A 188 -4.99 -3.94 18.11
N ASP A 189 -6.14 -3.91 18.77
CA ASP A 189 -6.28 -3.25 20.07
C ASP A 189 -6.01 -4.22 21.24
N PRO A 190 -5.96 -3.73 22.48
CA PRO A 190 -5.79 -4.60 23.66
C PRO A 190 -6.92 -5.62 23.86
N LYS A 191 -8.10 -5.41 23.26
CA LYS A 191 -9.27 -6.30 23.31
C LYS A 191 -9.29 -7.31 22.15
N ASP A 192 -8.23 -7.37 21.33
CA ASP A 192 -8.13 -8.20 20.13
C ASP A 192 -9.12 -7.84 18.99
N ASN A 193 -9.69 -6.63 19.02
CA ASN A 193 -10.40 -6.09 17.86
C ASN A 193 -9.41 -5.58 16.82
N LEU A 194 -9.73 -5.83 15.55
CA LEU A 194 -8.93 -5.38 14.42
C LEU A 194 -9.42 -4.02 13.93
N TYR A 195 -8.53 -3.04 13.91
CA TYR A 195 -8.80 -1.69 13.42
C TYR A 195 -8.00 -1.40 12.15
N VAL A 196 -8.52 -0.47 11.36
CA VAL A 196 -7.86 0.11 10.19
C VAL A 196 -7.65 1.62 10.38
N ARG A 197 -6.54 2.14 9.87
CA ARG A 197 -6.26 3.57 9.71
C ARG A 197 -5.80 3.85 8.30
N ILE A 198 -6.35 4.90 7.71
CA ILE A 198 -5.90 5.45 6.43
C ILE A 198 -5.12 6.72 6.71
N ASP A 199 -3.90 6.83 6.17
CA ASP A 199 -3.00 7.99 6.38
C ASP A 199 -2.79 8.36 7.86
N ARG A 200 -2.71 7.35 8.74
CA ARG A 200 -2.55 7.51 10.21
C ARG A 200 -3.64 8.36 10.88
N ARG A 201 -4.82 8.46 10.28
CA ARG A 201 -5.99 9.15 10.84
C ARG A 201 -6.69 8.31 11.92
N ARG A 202 -7.91 8.72 12.30
CA ARG A 202 -8.75 8.06 13.30
C ARG A 202 -8.93 6.57 12.97
N LYS A 203 -8.85 5.72 14.00
CA LYS A 203 -9.16 4.28 13.93
C LYS A 203 -10.61 4.04 13.49
N LEU A 204 -10.80 3.09 12.59
CA LEU A 204 -12.10 2.54 12.21
C LEU A 204 -12.06 1.01 12.37
N PRO A 205 -13.14 0.32 12.75
CA PRO A 205 -13.19 -1.14 12.73
C PRO A 205 -12.80 -1.67 11.35
N ALA A 206 -11.97 -2.71 11.29
CA ALA A 206 -11.47 -3.23 10.01
C ALA A 206 -12.59 -3.84 9.14
N SER A 207 -13.72 -4.25 9.72
CA SER A 207 -14.90 -4.67 8.94
C SER A 207 -15.46 -3.57 8.04
N ILE A 208 -15.27 -2.29 8.36
CA ILE A 208 -15.74 -1.16 7.54
C ILE A 208 -15.09 -1.18 6.15
N ILE A 209 -13.78 -1.51 6.04
CA ILE A 209 -13.14 -1.56 4.72
C ILE A 209 -13.70 -2.71 3.88
N LEU A 210 -14.00 -3.86 4.50
CA LEU A 210 -14.60 -5.00 3.82
C LEU A 210 -16.03 -4.72 3.35
N ARG A 211 -16.83 -4.01 4.16
CA ARG A 211 -18.16 -3.53 3.76
C ARG A 211 -18.07 -2.51 2.62
N ALA A 212 -17.07 -1.62 2.64
CA ALA A 212 -16.84 -0.67 1.54
C ALA A 212 -16.46 -1.38 0.22
N LEU A 213 -15.74 -2.51 0.30
CA LEU A 213 -15.49 -3.45 -0.81
C LEU A 213 -16.74 -4.27 -1.21
N GLY A 214 -17.88 -4.04 -0.57
CA GLY A 214 -19.15 -4.69 -0.90
C GLY A 214 -19.36 -6.06 -0.26
N LYS A 215 -18.53 -6.49 0.70
CA LYS A 215 -18.75 -7.74 1.43
C LYS A 215 -19.84 -7.57 2.49
N SER A 216 -20.81 -8.48 2.48
CA SER A 216 -21.82 -8.66 3.52
C SER A 216 -21.20 -9.28 4.78
N THR A 217 -21.93 -9.24 5.90
CA THR A 217 -21.46 -9.87 7.15
C THR A 217 -21.17 -11.36 6.97
N GLN A 218 -22.01 -12.08 6.24
CA GLN A 218 -21.84 -13.52 5.98
C GLN A 218 -20.58 -13.79 5.17
N GLU A 219 -20.36 -13.04 4.09
CA GLU A 219 -19.14 -13.17 3.28
C GLU A 219 -17.88 -12.83 4.07
N ILE A 220 -17.94 -11.82 4.95
CA ILE A 220 -16.80 -11.51 5.84
C ILE A 220 -16.51 -12.70 6.77
N LEU A 221 -17.54 -13.30 7.37
CA LEU A 221 -17.36 -14.46 8.24
C LEU A 221 -16.79 -15.66 7.47
N ASP A 222 -17.29 -15.92 6.26
CA ASP A 222 -16.82 -16.99 5.38
C ASP A 222 -15.35 -16.82 4.95
N ILE A 223 -14.86 -15.58 4.86
CA ILE A 223 -13.46 -15.28 4.51
C ILE A 223 -12.50 -15.61 5.65
N PHE A 224 -12.89 -15.34 6.91
CA PHE A 224 -11.98 -15.37 8.06
C PHE A 224 -12.19 -16.56 9.00
N PHE A 225 -13.33 -17.23 8.94
CA PHE A 225 -13.66 -18.34 9.81
C PHE A 225 -13.98 -19.59 9.02
N GLU A 226 -13.50 -20.72 9.54
CA GLU A 226 -14.08 -22.00 9.18
C GLU A 226 -15.41 -22.19 9.92
N LYS A 227 -16.27 -23.06 9.39
CA LYS A 227 -17.58 -23.34 9.95
C LYS A 227 -17.61 -24.69 10.65
N VAL A 228 -18.42 -24.78 11.70
CA VAL A 228 -18.83 -26.03 12.34
C VAL A 228 -20.30 -26.23 12.04
N ASN A 229 -20.63 -27.35 11.39
CA ASN A 229 -21.99 -27.69 11.02
C ASN A 229 -22.62 -28.55 12.12
N PHE A 230 -23.87 -28.24 12.43
CA PHE A 230 -24.72 -28.97 13.35
C PHE A 230 -25.98 -29.43 12.62
N GLU A 231 -26.38 -30.67 12.81
CA GLU A 231 -27.58 -31.25 12.24
C GLU A 231 -28.51 -31.77 13.34
N VAL A 232 -29.79 -31.43 13.24
CA VAL A 232 -30.82 -31.96 14.16
C VAL A 232 -31.49 -33.17 13.51
N LYS A 233 -31.30 -34.34 14.09
CA LYS A 233 -31.88 -35.61 13.61
C LYS A 233 -32.51 -36.38 14.77
N ASP A 234 -33.76 -36.82 14.60
CA ASP A 234 -34.46 -37.66 15.58
C ASP A 234 -34.41 -37.13 17.04
N GLN A 235 -34.53 -35.80 17.22
CA GLN A 235 -34.40 -35.08 18.50
C GLN A 235 -32.99 -35.10 19.13
N THR A 236 -32.00 -35.65 18.44
CA THR A 236 -30.58 -35.55 18.79
C THR A 236 -29.89 -34.49 17.95
N LEU A 237 -28.85 -33.88 18.54
CA LEU A 237 -28.06 -32.83 17.92
C LEU A 237 -26.69 -33.41 17.57
N LEU A 238 -26.41 -33.49 16.27
CA LEU A 238 -25.17 -34.01 15.73
C LEU A 238 -24.27 -32.85 15.33
N MET A 239 -23.00 -32.91 15.69
CA MET A 239 -21.96 -31.98 15.24
C MET A 239 -21.05 -32.67 14.23
N GLU A 240 -20.79 -32.02 13.10
CA GLU A 240 -19.74 -32.43 12.17
C GLU A 240 -18.38 -32.24 12.84
N LEU A 241 -17.63 -33.32 12.99
CA LEU A 241 -16.39 -33.35 13.71
C LEU A 241 -15.20 -33.33 12.75
N VAL A 242 -14.35 -32.32 12.90
CA VAL A 242 -12.96 -32.35 12.41
C VAL A 242 -12.08 -32.68 13.62
N PRO A 243 -11.52 -33.91 13.75
CA PRO A 243 -10.83 -34.35 14.96
C PRO A 243 -9.70 -33.43 15.42
N GLU A 244 -9.00 -32.79 14.47
CA GLU A 244 -7.89 -31.88 14.75
C GLU A 244 -8.34 -30.61 15.50
N ARG A 245 -9.61 -30.17 15.34
CA ARG A 245 -10.14 -28.98 16.01
C ARG A 245 -10.28 -29.14 17.53
N LEU A 246 -10.41 -30.37 18.01
CA LEU A 246 -10.48 -30.66 19.45
C LEU A 246 -9.10 -30.64 20.13
N ARG A 247 -8.02 -30.40 19.38
CA ARG A 247 -6.66 -30.52 19.89
C ARG A 247 -6.42 -29.61 21.08
N GLY A 248 -6.06 -30.25 22.20
CA GLY A 248 -5.67 -29.53 23.40
C GLY A 248 -6.84 -28.93 24.19
N GLU A 249 -8.08 -29.06 23.71
CA GLU A 249 -9.29 -28.68 24.44
C GLU A 249 -9.62 -29.69 25.55
N THR A 250 -10.37 -29.23 26.54
CA THR A 250 -10.91 -30.09 27.61
C THR A 250 -12.35 -30.45 27.26
N ALA A 251 -12.66 -31.75 27.22
CA ALA A 251 -13.99 -32.21 26.84
C ALA A 251 -15.04 -31.72 27.85
N SER A 252 -16.05 -30.98 27.39
CA SER A 252 -17.17 -30.51 28.20
C SER A 252 -18.26 -31.56 28.41
N PHE A 253 -18.26 -32.61 27.58
CA PHE A 253 -19.15 -33.77 27.63
C PHE A 253 -18.40 -35.01 27.13
N ASP A 254 -19.01 -36.19 27.28
CA ASP A 254 -18.42 -37.46 26.82
C ASP A 254 -18.42 -37.51 25.30
N ILE A 255 -17.24 -37.66 24.69
CA ILE A 255 -17.09 -37.74 23.24
C ILE A 255 -17.28 -39.19 22.83
N GLU A 256 -18.49 -39.50 22.39
CA GLU A 256 -18.90 -40.85 21.97
C GLU A 256 -19.24 -40.88 20.48
N ALA A 257 -18.84 -41.95 19.80
CA ALA A 257 -19.29 -42.24 18.45
C ALA A 257 -19.34 -43.75 18.21
N ASN A 258 -20.32 -44.21 17.43
CA ASN A 258 -20.50 -45.62 17.07
C ASN A 258 -20.56 -46.58 18.29
N GLY A 259 -21.06 -46.10 19.44
CA GLY A 259 -21.16 -46.87 20.68
C GLY A 259 -19.86 -47.01 21.48
N ASN A 260 -18.78 -46.30 21.09
CA ASN A 260 -17.52 -46.25 21.80
C ASN A 260 -17.27 -44.84 22.38
N THR A 261 -16.91 -44.76 23.66
CA THR A 261 -16.46 -43.53 24.33
C THR A 261 -14.98 -43.29 24.03
N TYR A 262 -14.65 -42.22 23.32
CA TYR A 262 -13.26 -41.86 22.98
C TYR A 262 -12.61 -41.01 24.06
N VAL A 263 -13.36 -40.05 24.62
CA VAL A 263 -12.87 -39.14 25.67
C VAL A 263 -13.98 -38.92 26.69
N GLU A 264 -13.66 -39.17 27.97
CA GLU A 264 -14.54 -38.86 29.08
C GLU A 264 -14.55 -37.35 29.39
N THR A 265 -15.67 -36.85 29.89
CA THR A 265 -15.89 -35.47 30.32
C THR A 265 -14.81 -35.02 31.30
N GLY A 266 -14.32 -33.79 31.12
CA GLY A 266 -13.27 -33.17 31.94
C GLY A 266 -11.86 -33.63 31.62
N ARG A 267 -11.66 -34.60 30.72
CA ARG A 267 -10.32 -34.98 30.25
C ARG A 267 -9.90 -34.12 29.07
N ARG A 268 -8.59 -33.83 29.00
CA ARG A 268 -7.99 -33.13 27.88
C ARG A 268 -7.87 -34.04 26.66
N VAL A 269 -8.26 -33.56 25.50
CA VAL A 269 -8.12 -34.30 24.24
C VAL A 269 -6.64 -34.34 23.85
N THR A 270 -6.09 -35.55 23.73
CA THR A 270 -4.68 -35.77 23.40
C THR A 270 -4.53 -36.22 21.95
N ALA A 271 -3.31 -36.12 21.40
CA ALA A 271 -3.00 -36.62 20.06
C ALA A 271 -3.34 -38.11 19.86
N ARG A 272 -3.39 -38.91 20.94
CA ARG A 272 -3.85 -40.30 20.88
C ARG A 272 -5.35 -40.40 20.55
N HIS A 273 -6.18 -39.60 21.20
CA HIS A 273 -7.63 -39.60 20.99
C HIS A 273 -7.96 -39.12 19.57
N ILE A 274 -7.28 -38.08 19.08
CA ILE A 274 -7.44 -37.56 17.71
C ILE A 274 -7.15 -38.66 16.68
N ARG A 275 -6.01 -39.35 16.81
CA ARG A 275 -5.65 -40.48 15.93
C ARG A 275 -6.65 -41.64 15.97
N GLN A 276 -7.30 -41.86 17.11
CA GLN A 276 -8.34 -42.89 17.22
C GLN A 276 -9.61 -42.46 16.47
N LEU A 277 -10.06 -41.22 16.67
CA LEU A 277 -11.21 -40.65 15.95
C LEU A 277 -11.00 -40.63 14.43
N GLU A 278 -9.81 -40.25 13.97
CA GLU A 278 -9.44 -40.29 12.55
C GLU A 278 -9.41 -41.71 11.99
N LYS A 279 -8.83 -42.66 12.73
CA LYS A 279 -8.73 -44.06 12.32
C LYS A 279 -10.10 -44.71 12.20
N ASP A 280 -11.01 -44.39 13.11
CA ASP A 280 -12.35 -44.94 13.15
C ASP A 280 -13.33 -44.17 12.24
N GLY A 281 -12.85 -43.13 11.54
CA GLY A 281 -13.61 -42.40 10.52
C GLY A 281 -14.82 -41.65 11.07
N VAL A 282 -14.69 -41.08 12.28
CA VAL A 282 -15.81 -40.40 12.95
C VAL A 282 -16.05 -39.03 12.32
N GLU A 283 -17.13 -38.91 11.55
CA GLU A 283 -17.56 -37.66 10.91
C GLU A 283 -18.56 -36.86 11.75
N PHE A 284 -19.37 -37.53 12.57
CA PHE A 284 -20.40 -36.90 13.40
C PHE A 284 -20.32 -37.39 14.85
N ILE A 285 -20.54 -36.48 15.79
CA ILE A 285 -20.69 -36.79 17.21
C ILE A 285 -21.98 -36.20 17.77
N GLU A 286 -22.60 -36.91 18.72
CA GLU A 286 -23.74 -36.39 19.47
C GLU A 286 -23.25 -35.37 20.49
N VAL A 287 -23.89 -34.20 20.52
CA VAL A 287 -23.53 -33.12 21.44
C VAL A 287 -24.75 -32.68 22.26
N PRO A 288 -24.57 -32.24 23.51
CA PRO A 288 -25.66 -31.68 24.29
C PRO A 288 -26.06 -30.31 23.73
N VAL A 289 -27.35 -29.97 23.85
CA VAL A 289 -27.89 -28.66 23.40
C VAL A 289 -27.17 -27.49 24.07
N GLU A 290 -26.74 -27.67 25.32
CA GLU A 290 -25.96 -26.69 26.09
C GLU A 290 -24.63 -26.32 25.42
N TYR A 291 -24.04 -27.21 24.60
CA TYR A 291 -22.77 -26.96 23.93
C TYR A 291 -22.86 -25.90 22.82
N ILE A 292 -24.03 -25.76 22.19
CA ILE A 292 -24.26 -24.75 21.15
C ILE A 292 -24.51 -23.37 21.77
N VAL A 293 -25.00 -23.33 23.02
CA VAL A 293 -25.32 -22.06 23.68
C VAL A 293 -24.04 -21.22 23.82
N GLY A 294 -24.09 -19.98 23.33
CA GLY A 294 -22.94 -19.08 23.31
C GLY A 294 -22.01 -19.24 22.10
N LYS A 295 -22.22 -20.24 21.23
CA LYS A 295 -21.60 -20.27 19.90
C LYS A 295 -22.22 -19.20 19.01
N VAL A 296 -21.47 -18.75 18.01
CA VAL A 296 -21.85 -17.63 17.14
C VAL A 296 -22.33 -18.15 15.79
N ALA A 297 -23.50 -17.70 15.34
CA ALA A 297 -24.06 -18.08 14.04
C ALA A 297 -23.24 -17.50 12.87
N SER A 298 -22.99 -18.31 11.84
CA SER A 298 -22.27 -17.85 10.63
C SER A 298 -23.14 -17.06 9.66
N GLN A 299 -24.45 -17.34 9.63
CA GLN A 299 -25.39 -16.80 8.65
C GLN A 299 -26.71 -16.37 9.28
N ASP A 300 -27.52 -15.64 8.52
CA ASP A 300 -28.87 -15.25 8.95
C ASP A 300 -29.83 -16.44 8.85
N TYR A 301 -30.49 -16.76 9.96
CA TYR A 301 -31.54 -17.77 10.02
C TYR A 301 -32.90 -17.10 10.04
N ILE A 302 -33.72 -17.39 9.05
CA ILE A 302 -35.04 -16.76 8.84
C ILE A 302 -36.12 -17.82 9.04
N ASN A 303 -37.22 -17.44 9.69
CA ASN A 303 -38.42 -18.27 9.71
C ASN A 303 -39.15 -18.13 8.37
N GLU A 304 -39.18 -19.18 7.55
CA GLU A 304 -39.83 -19.16 6.24
C GLU A 304 -41.34 -18.86 6.31
N ALA A 305 -42.00 -19.16 7.44
CA ALA A 305 -43.42 -18.93 7.62
C ALA A 305 -43.77 -17.46 7.92
N THR A 306 -42.90 -16.74 8.65
CA THR A 306 -43.15 -15.34 9.04
C THR A 306 -42.29 -14.33 8.29
N GLY A 307 -41.18 -14.77 7.69
CA GLY A 307 -40.16 -13.91 7.08
C GLY A 307 -39.29 -13.16 8.10
N GLU A 308 -39.41 -13.45 9.40
CA GLU A 308 -38.63 -12.80 10.45
C GLU A 308 -37.27 -13.49 10.67
N ILE A 309 -36.24 -12.68 10.91
CA ILE A 309 -34.90 -13.17 11.26
C ILE A 309 -34.93 -13.69 12.70
N ILE A 310 -34.63 -14.97 12.88
CA ILE A 310 -34.56 -15.64 14.19
C ILE A 310 -33.20 -15.34 14.84
N VAL A 311 -32.11 -15.51 14.08
CA VAL A 311 -30.73 -15.24 14.50
C VAL A 311 -29.99 -14.58 13.34
N GLY A 312 -29.38 -13.44 13.58
CA GLY A 312 -28.54 -12.78 12.59
C GLY A 312 -27.13 -13.38 12.52
N ALA A 313 -26.47 -13.21 11.38
CA ALA A 313 -25.07 -13.53 11.21
C ALA A 313 -24.22 -12.78 12.26
N ASN A 314 -23.24 -13.47 12.85
CA ASN A 314 -22.41 -12.99 13.95
C ASN A 314 -23.12 -12.81 15.31
N GLN A 315 -24.35 -13.31 15.46
CA GLN A 315 -25.07 -13.28 16.74
C GLN A 315 -24.82 -14.56 17.56
N GLU A 316 -24.76 -14.41 18.88
CA GLU A 316 -24.68 -15.56 19.80
C GLU A 316 -26.01 -16.31 19.86
N ILE A 317 -25.90 -17.64 19.87
CA ILE A 317 -27.05 -18.54 19.91
C ILE A 317 -27.47 -18.72 21.38
N SER A 318 -28.65 -18.20 21.71
CA SER A 318 -29.29 -18.39 23.01
C SER A 318 -30.19 -19.62 23.03
N LEU A 319 -30.58 -20.08 24.23
CA LEU A 319 -31.56 -21.16 24.39
C LEU A 319 -32.91 -20.83 23.74
N GLU A 320 -33.35 -19.58 23.82
CA GLU A 320 -34.57 -19.11 23.18
C GLU A 320 -34.46 -19.15 21.66
N ALA A 321 -33.32 -18.72 21.11
CA ALA A 321 -33.04 -18.79 19.69
C ALA A 321 -33.06 -20.24 19.17
N LEU A 322 -32.47 -21.19 19.91
CA LEU A 322 -32.50 -22.61 19.56
C LEU A 322 -33.93 -23.17 19.51
N ALA A 323 -34.77 -22.80 20.49
CA ALA A 323 -36.17 -23.21 20.49
C ALA A 323 -36.92 -22.67 19.27
N ASN A 324 -36.69 -21.39 18.92
CA ASN A 324 -37.31 -20.75 17.76
C ASN A 324 -36.82 -21.36 16.44
N LEU A 325 -35.53 -21.67 16.32
CA LEU A 325 -34.94 -22.36 15.16
C LEU A 325 -35.55 -23.76 14.98
N SER A 326 -35.70 -24.51 16.09
CA SER A 326 -36.34 -25.82 16.07
C SER A 326 -37.81 -25.75 15.68
N GLN A 327 -38.56 -24.75 16.16
CA GLN A 327 -39.97 -24.53 15.78
C GLN A 327 -40.12 -24.14 14.32
N ALA A 328 -39.18 -23.36 13.78
CA ALA A 328 -39.12 -22.99 12.37
C ALA A 328 -38.70 -24.16 11.45
N GLY A 329 -38.35 -25.32 12.00
CA GLY A 329 -37.99 -26.51 11.23
C GLY A 329 -36.57 -26.48 10.64
N VAL A 330 -35.69 -25.61 11.15
CA VAL A 330 -34.29 -25.52 10.71
C VAL A 330 -33.55 -26.79 11.17
N LYS A 331 -33.08 -27.59 10.20
CA LYS A 331 -32.39 -28.86 10.46
C LYS A 331 -30.87 -28.76 10.48
N LYS A 332 -30.32 -27.72 9.84
CA LYS A 332 -28.87 -27.49 9.73
C LYS A 332 -28.53 -26.12 10.29
N LEU A 333 -27.55 -26.09 11.17
CA LEU A 333 -27.07 -24.90 11.84
C LEU A 333 -25.56 -24.79 11.62
N GLU A 334 -25.09 -23.64 11.16
CA GLU A 334 -23.70 -23.33 10.93
C GLU A 334 -23.24 -22.32 11.96
N VAL A 335 -22.17 -22.64 12.68
CA VAL A 335 -21.55 -21.72 13.65
C VAL A 335 -20.09 -21.50 13.31
N LEU A 336 -19.54 -20.38 13.77
CA LEU A 336 -18.13 -20.05 13.60
C LEU A 336 -17.26 -21.01 14.41
N PHE A 337 -16.20 -21.52 13.79
CA PHE A 337 -15.13 -22.20 14.51
C PHE A 337 -14.23 -21.16 15.17
N THR A 338 -14.31 -21.05 16.49
CA THR A 338 -13.46 -20.18 17.31
C THR A 338 -12.83 -20.98 18.44
N ASN A 339 -11.54 -20.71 18.68
CA ASN A 339 -10.74 -21.32 19.73
C ASN A 339 -9.79 -20.26 20.31
N ASP A 340 -9.55 -20.30 21.61
CA ASP A 340 -8.70 -19.35 22.34
C ASP A 340 -7.21 -19.38 21.95
N LEU A 341 -6.77 -20.47 21.30
CA LEU A 341 -5.37 -20.67 20.90
C LEU A 341 -5.11 -20.27 19.45
N ASP A 342 -5.69 -21.03 18.51
CA ASP A 342 -5.27 -21.01 17.11
C ASP A 342 -6.26 -20.30 16.18
N HIS A 343 -7.50 -20.06 16.64
CA HIS A 343 -8.59 -19.47 15.85
C HIS A 343 -9.38 -18.44 16.67
N GLY A 344 -8.74 -17.34 17.02
CA GLY A 344 -9.37 -16.31 17.85
C GLY A 344 -10.60 -15.64 17.19
N PRO A 345 -11.61 -15.22 17.97
CA PRO A 345 -12.85 -14.59 17.47
C PRO A 345 -12.67 -13.13 16.99
N PHE A 346 -11.49 -12.75 16.50
CA PHE A 346 -11.10 -11.35 16.30
C PHE A 346 -12.03 -10.58 15.35
N MET A 347 -12.34 -11.17 14.19
CA MET A 347 -13.24 -10.53 13.21
C MET A 347 -14.70 -10.54 13.68
N SER A 348 -15.12 -11.55 14.45
CA SER A 348 -16.45 -11.61 15.06
C SER A 348 -16.63 -10.44 16.03
N ASP A 349 -15.68 -10.23 16.93
CA ASP A 349 -15.71 -9.13 17.90
C ASP A 349 -15.60 -7.76 17.21
N THR A 350 -14.78 -7.66 16.16
CA THR A 350 -14.64 -6.44 15.34
C THR A 350 -15.98 -6.05 14.70
N ILE A 351 -16.71 -7.01 14.14
CA ILE A 351 -18.04 -6.76 13.55
C ILE A 351 -19.04 -6.29 14.62
N ARG A 352 -18.95 -6.74 15.86
CA ARG A 352 -19.86 -6.29 16.94
C ARG A 352 -19.64 -4.83 17.35
N VAL A 353 -18.42 -4.32 17.17
CA VAL A 353 -18.07 -2.92 17.45
C VAL A 353 -18.31 -2.02 16.24
N ASP A 354 -18.50 -2.61 15.05
CA ASP A 354 -18.81 -1.89 13.82
C ASP A 354 -20.21 -1.29 13.86
N SER A 355 -20.28 0.04 13.72
CA SER A 355 -21.56 0.76 13.66
C SER A 355 -22.22 0.71 12.28
N THR A 356 -21.55 0.18 11.26
CA THR A 356 -22.02 0.14 9.87
C THR A 356 -22.57 -1.23 9.51
N VAL A 357 -23.53 -1.26 8.57
CA VAL A 357 -24.26 -2.50 8.20
C VAL A 357 -24.08 -2.79 6.72
N ASP A 358 -24.13 -1.76 5.89
CA ASP A 358 -24.12 -1.83 4.43
C ASP A 358 -22.94 -1.06 3.82
N ARG A 359 -22.70 -1.26 2.52
CA ARG A 359 -21.61 -0.60 1.78
C ARG A 359 -21.71 0.93 1.84
N ILE A 360 -22.92 1.50 1.79
CA ILE A 360 -23.08 2.95 1.75
C ILE A 360 -22.74 3.55 3.11
N SER A 361 -23.24 2.98 4.22
CA SER A 361 -22.87 3.46 5.56
C SER A 361 -21.38 3.34 5.84
N ALA A 362 -20.72 2.27 5.37
CA ALA A 362 -19.27 2.10 5.44
C ALA A 362 -18.51 3.18 4.66
N LEU A 363 -18.88 3.43 3.40
CA LEU A 363 -18.28 4.48 2.56
C LEU A 363 -18.47 5.88 3.18
N VAL A 364 -19.65 6.15 3.73
CA VAL A 364 -19.95 7.40 4.42
C VAL A 364 -19.05 7.61 5.65
N GLU A 365 -18.79 6.56 6.43
CA GLU A 365 -17.94 6.66 7.61
C GLU A 365 -16.45 6.88 7.24
N ILE A 366 -15.99 6.21 6.17
CA ILE A 366 -14.66 6.49 5.58
C ILE A 366 -14.58 7.94 5.09
N TYR A 367 -15.61 8.43 4.39
CA TYR A 367 -15.67 9.80 3.90
C TYR A 367 -15.58 10.83 5.03
N ARG A 368 -16.38 10.66 6.10
CA ARG A 368 -16.37 11.53 7.28
C ARG A 368 -15.02 11.59 7.98
N MET A 369 -14.30 10.46 8.00
CA MET A 369 -12.97 10.38 8.60
C MET A 369 -11.91 11.11 7.74
N MET A 370 -12.00 10.98 6.41
CA MET A 370 -11.07 11.65 5.49
C MET A 370 -11.36 13.16 5.36
N ARG A 371 -12.63 13.55 5.34
CA ARG A 371 -13.10 14.93 5.17
C ARG A 371 -14.08 15.32 6.29
N PRO A 372 -13.56 15.59 7.50
CA PRO A 372 -14.41 15.98 8.62
C PRO A 372 -15.09 17.32 8.33
N GLY A 373 -16.43 17.34 8.39
CA GLY A 373 -17.24 18.55 8.21
C GLY A 373 -17.86 18.74 6.83
N GLU A 374 -17.43 17.98 5.81
CA GLU A 374 -18.12 17.96 4.52
C GLU A 374 -19.32 16.99 4.56
N PRO A 375 -20.51 17.39 4.07
CA PRO A 375 -21.65 16.48 4.02
C PRO A 375 -21.38 15.35 3.02
N PRO A 376 -21.53 14.08 3.42
CA PRO A 376 -21.27 12.95 2.54
C PRO A 376 -22.44 12.76 1.55
N THR A 377 -22.13 12.64 0.26
CA THR A 377 -23.04 12.08 -0.75
C THR A 377 -22.55 10.69 -1.16
N LYS A 378 -23.45 9.83 -1.66
CA LYS A 378 -23.10 8.47 -2.07
C LYS A 378 -21.99 8.48 -3.14
N GLU A 379 -22.17 9.32 -4.15
CA GLU A 379 -21.26 9.44 -5.29
C GLU A 379 -19.89 9.98 -4.86
N ALA A 380 -19.85 10.95 -3.94
CA ALA A 380 -18.60 11.50 -3.43
C ALA A 380 -17.85 10.50 -2.54
N ALA A 381 -18.57 9.71 -1.75
CA ALA A 381 -17.98 8.69 -0.88
C ALA A 381 -17.40 7.53 -1.71
N GLU A 382 -18.12 7.07 -2.73
CA GLU A 382 -17.66 6.03 -3.65
C GLU A 382 -16.45 6.51 -4.46
N ALA A 383 -16.53 7.69 -5.08
CA ALA A 383 -15.41 8.27 -5.83
C ALA A 383 -14.16 8.49 -4.95
N LEU A 384 -14.35 8.90 -3.68
CA LEU A 384 -13.24 9.04 -2.75
C LEU A 384 -12.59 7.69 -2.48
N PHE A 385 -13.36 6.66 -2.12
CA PHE A 385 -12.83 5.33 -1.79
C PHE A 385 -12.08 4.70 -2.97
N GLU A 386 -12.66 4.75 -4.17
CA GLU A 386 -12.01 4.29 -5.41
C GLU A 386 -10.68 5.02 -5.63
N SER A 387 -10.66 6.33 -5.40
CA SER A 387 -9.47 7.15 -5.59
C SER A 387 -8.35 6.88 -4.57
N LEU A 388 -8.65 6.27 -3.42
CA LEU A 388 -7.66 6.05 -2.37
C LEU A 388 -6.72 4.89 -2.66
N PHE A 389 -7.22 3.80 -3.25
CA PHE A 389 -6.47 2.54 -3.37
C PHE A 389 -6.51 1.92 -4.78
N PHE A 390 -7.54 2.21 -5.56
CA PHE A 390 -7.86 1.51 -6.82
C PHE A 390 -7.61 2.37 -8.07
N SER A 391 -7.29 3.66 -7.90
CA SER A 391 -6.99 4.58 -8.99
C SER A 391 -5.49 4.64 -9.29
N GLU A 392 -5.07 4.23 -10.48
CA GLU A 392 -3.68 4.32 -10.95
C GLU A 392 -3.15 5.78 -10.94
N GLU A 393 -4.02 6.77 -11.15
CA GLU A 393 -3.65 8.18 -11.07
C GLU A 393 -3.24 8.61 -9.66
N ARG A 394 -3.67 7.92 -8.60
CA ARG A 394 -3.42 8.33 -7.20
C ARG A 394 -2.64 7.32 -6.38
N TYR A 395 -2.70 6.04 -6.74
CA TYR A 395 -2.10 4.94 -6.01
C TYR A 395 -1.17 4.13 -6.91
N ASP A 396 0.03 3.85 -6.40
CA ASP A 396 1.03 3.04 -7.09
C ASP A 396 1.97 2.39 -6.05
N LEU A 397 2.10 1.06 -6.11
CA LEU A 397 3.06 0.28 -5.35
C LEU A 397 4.45 0.26 -6.00
N SER A 398 4.57 0.61 -7.27
CA SER A 398 5.70 0.31 -8.16
C SER A 398 5.94 -1.20 -8.34
N THR A 399 6.67 -1.59 -9.38
CA THR A 399 7.06 -2.98 -9.63
C THR A 399 7.76 -3.62 -8.43
N VAL A 400 8.68 -2.87 -7.79
CA VAL A 400 9.42 -3.36 -6.61
C VAL A 400 8.51 -3.53 -5.41
N GLY A 401 7.57 -2.61 -5.20
CA GLY A 401 6.61 -2.72 -4.10
C GLY A 401 5.64 -3.86 -4.30
N ARG A 402 5.15 -4.06 -5.53
CA ARG A 402 4.27 -5.18 -5.89
C ARG A 402 4.99 -6.52 -5.68
N MET A 403 6.23 -6.64 -6.14
CA MET A 403 7.07 -7.83 -5.91
C MET A 403 7.23 -8.14 -4.41
N LYS A 404 7.54 -7.12 -3.58
CA LYS A 404 7.67 -7.31 -2.12
C LYS A 404 6.35 -7.62 -1.45
N PHE A 405 5.27 -6.98 -1.89
CA PHE A 405 3.93 -7.22 -1.39
C PHE A 405 3.56 -8.68 -1.60
N ASN A 406 3.63 -9.16 -2.85
CA ASN A 406 3.32 -10.53 -3.24
C ASN A 406 4.21 -11.55 -2.52
N SER A 407 5.52 -11.29 -2.43
CA SER A 407 6.45 -12.16 -1.71
C SER A 407 6.13 -12.22 -0.21
N SER A 408 5.70 -11.12 0.40
CA SER A 408 5.32 -11.11 1.81
C SER A 408 4.05 -11.94 2.04
N ILE A 409 3.02 -11.80 1.21
CA ILE A 409 1.78 -12.57 1.34
C ILE A 409 1.83 -13.97 0.68
N MET A 410 3.01 -14.41 0.20
CA MET A 410 3.23 -15.71 -0.46
C MET A 410 2.32 -15.96 -1.68
N ARG A 411 2.14 -14.94 -2.53
CA ARG A 411 1.33 -15.01 -3.74
C ARG A 411 2.23 -15.13 -4.99
N GLU A 412 2.15 -16.26 -5.69
CA GLU A 412 3.00 -16.54 -6.87
C GLU A 412 2.43 -15.96 -8.19
N ASP A 413 1.09 -15.87 -8.32
CA ASP A 413 0.39 -15.58 -9.59
C ASP A 413 -0.23 -14.16 -9.68
N ALA A 414 0.38 -13.15 -9.06
CA ALA A 414 -0.21 -11.81 -9.05
C ALA A 414 0.20 -10.98 -10.28
N LEU A 415 -0.81 -10.38 -10.92
CA LEU A 415 -0.66 -9.38 -11.99
C LEU A 415 0.28 -8.24 -11.53
N GLU A 416 1.13 -7.77 -12.45
CA GLU A 416 1.98 -6.58 -12.27
C GLU A 416 1.16 -5.29 -12.32
N GLN A 417 0.18 -5.15 -11.43
CA GLN A 417 -0.59 -3.91 -11.26
C GLN A 417 0.00 -3.05 -10.14
N GLY A 418 -0.07 -1.72 -10.32
CA GLY A 418 0.40 -0.75 -9.32
C GLY A 418 -0.59 -0.49 -8.19
N THR A 419 -1.88 -0.73 -8.42
CA THR A 419 -2.96 -0.51 -7.43
C THR A 419 -3.12 -1.72 -6.50
N LEU A 420 -3.86 -1.52 -5.40
CA LEU A 420 -4.33 -2.64 -4.59
C LEU A 420 -5.58 -3.26 -5.24
N ASP A 421 -5.79 -4.55 -5.02
CA ASP A 421 -7.07 -5.21 -5.28
C ASP A 421 -7.77 -5.63 -3.97
N GLU A 422 -9.01 -6.10 -4.07
CA GLU A 422 -9.76 -6.58 -2.90
C GLU A 422 -9.06 -7.74 -2.20
N THR A 423 -8.45 -8.64 -2.99
CA THR A 423 -7.77 -9.83 -2.47
C THR A 423 -6.51 -9.48 -1.69
N ASP A 424 -5.78 -8.46 -2.11
CA ASP A 424 -4.59 -7.93 -1.46
C ASP A 424 -4.91 -7.46 -0.05
N ILE A 425 -6.01 -6.72 0.11
CA ILE A 425 -6.46 -6.23 1.42
C ILE A 425 -6.86 -7.40 2.33
N ILE A 426 -7.62 -8.36 1.79
CA ILE A 426 -8.07 -9.54 2.53
C ILE A 426 -6.88 -10.41 2.99
N GLU A 427 -5.92 -10.69 2.10
CA GLU A 427 -4.75 -11.52 2.42
C GLU A 427 -3.82 -10.85 3.43
N VAL A 428 -3.70 -9.52 3.41
CA VAL A 428 -2.98 -8.78 4.46
C VAL A 428 -3.67 -8.95 5.81
N MET A 429 -5.00 -8.85 5.88
CA MET A 429 -5.75 -9.07 7.12
C MET A 429 -5.62 -10.53 7.59
N LYS A 430 -5.72 -11.52 6.69
CA LYS A 430 -5.55 -12.93 7.02
C LYS A 430 -4.16 -13.23 7.57
N LYS A 431 -3.11 -12.74 6.92
CA LYS A 431 -1.73 -12.93 7.40
C LYS A 431 -1.52 -12.26 8.75
N LEU A 432 -2.09 -11.07 8.99
CA LEU A 432 -2.03 -10.41 10.29
C LEU A 432 -2.74 -11.22 11.39
N ILE A 433 -3.91 -11.80 11.09
CA ILE A 433 -4.64 -12.69 12.00
C ILE A 433 -3.84 -13.97 12.27
N ALA A 434 -3.22 -14.56 11.24
CA ALA A 434 -2.37 -15.74 11.37
C ALA A 434 -1.19 -15.46 12.31
N ILE A 435 -0.50 -14.33 12.15
CA ILE A 435 0.58 -13.90 13.05
C ILE A 435 0.05 -13.75 14.49
N ARG A 436 -1.14 -13.19 14.67
CA ARG A 436 -1.76 -13.07 16.00
C ARG A 436 -2.10 -14.43 16.62
N ASN A 437 -2.45 -15.44 15.81
CA ASN A 437 -2.64 -16.83 16.21
C ASN A 437 -1.31 -17.59 16.42
N GLY A 438 -0.16 -16.93 16.26
CA GLY A 438 1.16 -17.56 16.41
C GLY A 438 1.64 -18.32 15.17
N ILE A 439 0.93 -18.19 14.04
CA ILE A 439 1.29 -18.79 12.75
C ILE A 439 1.98 -17.72 11.90
N GLY A 440 3.32 -17.77 11.88
CA GLY A 440 4.15 -16.82 11.15
C GLY A 440 4.97 -15.92 12.08
N GLU A 441 5.79 -15.07 11.47
CA GLU A 441 6.73 -14.18 12.16
C GLU A 441 6.49 -12.74 11.73
N VAL A 442 6.88 -11.80 12.60
CA VAL A 442 6.90 -10.37 12.26
C VAL A 442 8.14 -10.01 11.44
N ASP A 443 8.02 -8.98 10.61
CA ASP A 443 9.13 -8.48 9.81
C ASP A 443 10.11 -7.65 10.66
N ASP A 444 11.41 -7.76 10.36
CA ASP A 444 12.40 -6.84 10.89
C ASP A 444 12.43 -5.55 10.04
N ILE A 445 11.92 -4.46 10.61
CA ILE A 445 11.87 -3.13 10.00
C ILE A 445 13.27 -2.57 9.70
N ASP A 446 14.29 -2.98 10.45
CA ASP A 446 15.66 -2.49 10.29
C ASP A 446 16.48 -3.34 9.31
N HIS A 447 15.92 -4.46 8.84
CA HIS A 447 16.52 -5.23 7.76
C HIS A 447 16.72 -4.34 6.51
N LEU A 448 17.95 -4.30 5.98
CA LEU A 448 18.27 -3.46 4.82
C LEU A 448 17.47 -3.86 3.58
N GLY A 449 17.03 -5.12 3.47
CA GLY A 449 16.10 -5.56 2.44
C GLY A 449 14.73 -4.89 2.52
N ASN A 450 14.34 -4.30 3.65
CA ASN A 450 13.10 -3.53 3.85
C ASN A 450 13.33 -2.00 3.73
N ARG A 451 14.58 -1.59 3.48
CA ARG A 451 14.98 -0.22 3.27
C ARG A 451 15.38 -0.01 1.81
N ARG A 452 15.12 1.19 1.29
CA ARG A 452 15.47 1.57 -0.08
C ARG A 452 16.18 2.92 -0.07
N ILE A 453 17.20 3.02 -0.90
CA ILE A 453 17.92 4.27 -1.12
C ILE A 453 17.24 5.03 -2.25
N ARG A 454 16.83 6.26 -1.96
CA ARG A 454 16.39 7.27 -2.91
C ARG A 454 17.54 8.22 -3.17
N SER A 455 17.98 8.29 -4.41
CA SER A 455 19.03 9.23 -4.84
C SER A 455 18.40 10.43 -5.55
N VAL A 456 19.23 11.41 -5.90
CA VAL A 456 18.79 12.72 -6.39
C VAL A 456 17.85 12.65 -7.60
N GLY A 457 18.09 11.75 -8.56
CA GLY A 457 17.28 11.66 -9.76
C GLY A 457 15.84 11.27 -9.49
N GLU A 458 15.62 10.22 -8.70
CA GLU A 458 14.27 9.79 -8.33
C GLU A 458 13.54 10.84 -7.48
N MET A 459 14.26 11.50 -6.56
CA MET A 459 13.67 12.56 -5.75
C MET A 459 13.27 13.76 -6.62
N ALA A 460 14.13 14.16 -7.57
CA ALA A 460 13.84 15.23 -8.52
C ALA A 460 12.67 14.86 -9.45
N GLU A 461 12.61 13.61 -9.93
CA GLU A 461 11.51 13.09 -10.74
C GLU A 461 10.16 13.20 -10.00
N ASN A 462 10.11 12.76 -8.74
CA ASN A 462 8.89 12.83 -7.94
C ASN A 462 8.42 14.28 -7.75
N GLN A 463 9.34 15.22 -7.48
CA GLN A 463 8.99 16.64 -7.32
C GLN A 463 8.56 17.27 -8.66
N PHE A 464 9.18 16.87 -9.76
CA PHE A 464 8.77 17.28 -11.09
C PHE A 464 7.36 16.77 -11.43
N ARG A 465 7.05 15.51 -11.11
CA ARG A 465 5.73 14.90 -11.29
C ARG A 465 4.66 15.61 -10.46
N VAL A 466 4.94 15.97 -9.20
CA VAL A 466 4.04 16.81 -8.38
C VAL A 466 3.76 18.15 -9.06
N GLY A 467 4.77 18.75 -9.69
CA GLY A 467 4.61 19.94 -10.52
C GLY A 467 3.68 19.72 -11.72
N LEU A 468 3.85 18.59 -12.44
CA LEU A 468 3.03 18.22 -13.59
C LEU A 468 1.56 17.99 -13.22
N VAL A 469 1.28 17.27 -12.14
CA VAL A 469 -0.11 17.01 -11.69
C VAL A 469 -0.86 18.31 -11.37
N ARG A 470 -0.16 19.34 -10.84
CA ARG A 470 -0.75 20.67 -10.64
C ARG A 470 -1.09 21.37 -11.95
N VAL A 471 -0.23 21.21 -12.97
CA VAL A 471 -0.48 21.75 -14.31
C VAL A 471 -1.61 20.99 -14.99
N GLU A 472 -1.64 19.67 -14.88
CA GLU A 472 -2.67 18.80 -15.45
C GLU A 472 -4.07 19.23 -15.03
N ARG A 473 -4.29 19.48 -13.73
CA ARG A 473 -5.60 19.93 -13.23
C ARG A 473 -6.03 21.25 -13.88
N ALA A 474 -5.12 22.21 -14.01
CA ALA A 474 -5.40 23.51 -14.63
C ALA A 474 -5.62 23.38 -16.15
N VAL A 475 -4.90 22.47 -16.82
CA VAL A 475 -5.06 22.18 -18.25
C VAL A 475 -6.39 21.50 -18.51
N LYS A 476 -6.76 20.46 -17.74
CA LYS A 476 -8.06 19.76 -17.86
C LYS A 476 -9.23 20.74 -17.74
N GLU A 477 -9.17 21.66 -16.77
CA GLU A 477 -10.19 22.70 -16.58
C GLU A 477 -10.26 23.67 -17.77
N ARG A 478 -9.12 24.13 -18.29
CA ARG A 478 -9.07 25.04 -19.46
C ARG A 478 -9.52 24.37 -20.75
N LEU A 479 -9.19 23.10 -20.97
CA LEU A 479 -9.62 22.35 -22.15
C LEU A 479 -11.15 22.18 -22.22
N SER A 480 -11.82 22.18 -21.06
CA SER A 480 -13.28 22.11 -20.96
C SER A 480 -13.97 23.47 -21.09
N LEU A 481 -13.25 24.57 -20.81
CA LEU A 481 -13.77 25.94 -20.80
C LEU A 481 -13.17 26.73 -21.98
N GLY A 482 -13.62 26.52 -23.21
CA GLY A 482 -13.19 27.42 -24.29
C GLY A 482 -13.54 27.03 -25.72
N ASP A 483 -13.39 28.02 -26.59
CA ASP A 483 -13.29 27.86 -28.04
C ASP A 483 -11.84 27.46 -28.37
N LEU A 484 -11.64 26.17 -28.64
CA LEU A 484 -10.31 25.56 -28.81
C LEU A 484 -9.69 25.90 -30.18
N ASP A 485 -10.48 26.44 -31.12
CA ASP A 485 -10.04 26.72 -32.49
C ASP A 485 -8.99 27.85 -32.54
N ALA A 486 -8.93 28.75 -31.55
CA ALA A 486 -7.92 29.81 -31.47
C ALA A 486 -6.78 29.56 -30.46
N ILE A 487 -6.94 28.58 -29.55
CA ILE A 487 -5.99 28.35 -28.45
C ILE A 487 -4.76 27.59 -28.96
N MET A 488 -3.57 27.99 -28.48
CA MET A 488 -2.31 27.28 -28.72
C MET A 488 -1.84 26.52 -27.47
N PRO A 489 -1.02 25.45 -27.60
CA PRO A 489 -0.51 24.70 -26.45
C PRO A 489 0.20 25.56 -25.38
N GLN A 490 0.91 26.61 -25.78
CA GLN A 490 1.57 27.53 -24.84
C GLN A 490 0.60 28.28 -23.91
N ASP A 491 -0.64 28.53 -24.36
CA ASP A 491 -1.63 29.28 -23.59
C ASP A 491 -2.25 28.40 -22.49
N LEU A 492 -2.20 27.08 -22.66
CA LEU A 492 -2.73 26.11 -21.70
C LEU A 492 -1.75 25.87 -20.54
N ILE A 493 -0.44 26.01 -20.79
CA ILE A 493 0.59 25.61 -19.82
C ILE A 493 1.17 26.82 -19.09
N ASN A 494 1.21 26.69 -17.76
CA ASN A 494 1.95 27.59 -16.90
C ASN A 494 3.17 26.85 -16.31
N ALA A 495 4.37 27.35 -16.59
CA ALA A 495 5.62 26.77 -16.07
C ALA A 495 5.85 27.02 -14.56
N LYS A 496 5.13 27.97 -13.94
CA LYS A 496 5.38 28.37 -12.54
C LYS A 496 5.21 27.24 -11.53
N PRO A 497 4.14 26.41 -11.56
CA PRO A 497 3.96 25.33 -10.59
C PRO A 497 5.09 24.29 -10.65
N ILE A 498 5.56 23.96 -11.85
CA ILE A 498 6.66 23.01 -12.06
C ILE A 498 7.97 23.61 -11.54
N SER A 499 8.30 24.82 -11.98
CA SER A 499 9.52 25.53 -11.56
C SER A 499 9.55 25.73 -10.05
N ALA A 500 8.40 26.03 -9.42
CA ALA A 500 8.30 26.20 -7.98
C ALA A 500 8.59 24.91 -7.22
N ALA A 501 7.99 23.79 -7.62
CA ALA A 501 8.21 22.48 -6.97
C ALA A 501 9.69 22.05 -7.06
N VAL A 502 10.31 22.21 -8.23
CA VAL A 502 11.73 21.90 -8.43
C VAL A 502 12.63 22.84 -7.61
N LYS A 503 12.37 24.15 -7.63
CA LYS A 503 13.15 25.13 -6.85
C LYS A 503 13.01 24.91 -5.34
N GLU A 504 11.83 24.56 -4.86
CA GLU A 504 11.58 24.25 -3.46
C GLU A 504 12.40 23.04 -3.01
N PHE A 505 12.46 21.98 -3.83
CA PHE A 505 13.27 20.80 -3.54
C PHE A 505 14.77 21.13 -3.48
N PHE A 506 15.33 21.77 -4.51
CA PHE A 506 16.77 22.07 -4.53
C PHE A 506 17.17 23.20 -3.56
N GLY A 507 16.24 24.09 -3.20
CA GLY A 507 16.50 25.25 -2.35
C GLY A 507 16.21 25.07 -0.86
N SER A 508 15.13 24.38 -0.51
CA SER A 508 14.60 24.34 0.86
C SER A 508 14.50 22.94 1.47
N SER A 509 14.73 21.88 0.68
CA SER A 509 14.72 20.51 1.20
C SER A 509 15.81 20.30 2.25
N GLN A 510 15.50 19.55 3.31
CA GLN A 510 16.46 19.11 4.33
C GLN A 510 17.59 18.23 3.74
N LEU A 511 17.31 17.58 2.61
CA LEU A 511 18.29 16.76 1.88
C LEU A 511 19.20 17.60 0.99
N SER A 512 18.82 18.84 0.66
CA SER A 512 19.66 19.79 -0.07
C SER A 512 20.49 20.61 0.91
N GLN A 513 21.74 20.19 1.10
CA GLN A 513 22.63 20.77 2.10
C GLN A 513 23.77 21.53 1.44
N PHE A 514 24.28 22.57 2.12
CA PHE A 514 25.53 23.21 1.71
C PHE A 514 26.66 22.19 1.72
N MET A 515 27.48 22.17 0.67
CA MET A 515 28.57 21.21 0.58
C MET A 515 29.61 21.44 1.68
N ASP A 516 30.10 20.36 2.28
CA ASP A 516 31.22 20.42 3.24
C ASP A 516 32.52 20.47 2.46
N GLN A 517 33.07 21.67 2.30
CA GLN A 517 34.25 21.99 1.50
C GLN A 517 35.54 22.13 2.33
N ASN A 518 35.56 21.66 3.59
CA ASN A 518 36.74 21.80 4.45
C ASN A 518 37.99 21.08 3.91
N ASN A 519 37.78 19.93 3.25
CA ASN A 519 38.82 19.13 2.61
C ASN A 519 38.21 18.12 1.62
N PRO A 520 39.01 17.53 0.71
CA PRO A 520 38.48 16.59 -0.30
C PRO A 520 37.79 15.35 0.28
N LEU A 521 38.21 14.86 1.45
CA LEU A 521 37.58 13.69 2.09
C LEU A 521 36.19 14.05 2.63
N SER A 522 36.03 15.22 3.22
CA SER A 522 34.73 15.76 3.64
C SER A 522 33.75 15.82 2.47
N GLU A 523 34.18 16.34 1.32
CA GLU A 523 33.33 16.44 0.12
C GLU A 523 32.87 15.06 -0.38
N VAL A 524 33.81 14.12 -0.55
CA VAL A 524 33.52 12.77 -1.03
C VAL A 524 32.61 12.03 -0.05
N THR A 525 32.84 12.19 1.25
CA THR A 525 32.01 11.56 2.29
C THR A 525 30.60 12.14 2.31
N HIS A 526 30.46 13.46 2.13
CA HIS A 526 29.15 14.12 2.12
C HIS A 526 28.31 13.67 0.92
N LYS A 527 28.89 13.59 -0.28
CA LYS A 527 28.19 13.15 -1.51
C LYS A 527 27.70 11.70 -1.45
N ARG A 528 28.35 10.87 -0.64
CA ARG A 528 28.02 9.44 -0.45
C ARG A 528 27.20 9.17 0.81
N ARG A 529 26.80 10.22 1.52
CA ARG A 529 26.03 10.09 2.76
C ARG A 529 24.63 9.57 2.45
N ILE A 530 24.17 8.69 3.32
CA ILE A 530 22.81 8.19 3.35
C ILE A 530 22.15 8.72 4.62
N SER A 531 20.96 9.29 4.49
CA SER A 531 20.21 9.89 5.61
C SER A 531 18.86 9.21 5.78
N ALA A 532 18.50 8.86 7.01
CA ALA A 532 17.15 8.43 7.38
C ALA A 532 16.26 9.60 7.87
N LEU A 533 16.80 10.82 7.88
CA LEU A 533 16.13 12.03 8.39
C LEU A 533 15.11 12.57 7.38
N VAL A 534 13.96 11.90 7.25
CA VAL A 534 12.66 12.47 6.81
C VAL A 534 11.48 11.71 7.45
N LEU A 535 11.70 10.92 8.52
CA LEU A 535 10.68 10.00 9.06
C LEU A 535 9.56 10.65 9.90
N ALA A 536 9.39 11.97 9.87
CA ALA A 536 8.39 12.66 10.67
C ALA A 536 7.74 13.84 9.93
N VAL A 537 6.88 13.53 8.96
CA VAL A 537 5.57 14.22 8.78
C VAL A 537 4.56 13.17 8.37
#